data_AF-T1GZM9-F1
#
_entry.id   AF-T1GZM9-F1
#
_cell.length_a   1.000
_cell.length_b   1.000
_cell.length_c   1.000
_cell.angle_alpha   90.00
_cell.angle_beta   90.00
_cell.angle_gamma   90.00
#
_symmetry.space_group_name_H-M   'P 1'
#
loop_
_entity.id
_entity.type
_entity.pdbx_description
1 polymer ?
#
loop_
_entity_poly.entity_id
_entity_poly.type
_entity_poly.pdbx_seq_one_letter_code
_entity_poly.pdbx_strand_id
1 'polypeptide(L)'
;MEQSIETDNLEKIRRKLRLNIGQILSVFESYMTTNNENLNRLLVLVESNGTFAIFSLALQQLPPNSESEISINAIYSVNSFFSINTEIKNSMRFDIVTLSESHTYYYYPIPSIFKSDFDSFHKQVISAQEDFKRRQEEDASSNSFSWLNEYKVDTDFIAIDLKAANGTRPLIKGVSKFQEDLRNVKLNILPFRITLFTVELGM
;
A
#
# COMPACT_ATOMS: atom_id res chain seq x y z
N MET A 1 -28.73 -2.34 12.03
CA MET A 1 -28.06 -3.42 11.28
C MET A 1 -26.99 -2.86 10.34
N GLU A 2 -27.25 -1.79 9.58
CA GLU A 2 -26.19 -1.16 8.76
C GLU A 2 -25.05 -0.56 9.59
N GLN A 3 -25.35 0.10 10.71
CA GLN A 3 -24.34 0.70 11.60
C GLN A 3 -23.37 -0.35 12.18
N SER A 4 -23.80 -1.61 12.39
CA SER A 4 -22.91 -2.65 12.92
C SER A 4 -21.95 -3.20 11.86
N ILE A 5 -22.35 -3.20 10.58
CA ILE A 5 -21.52 -3.66 9.46
C ILE A 5 -20.43 -2.62 9.18
N GLU A 6 -20.80 -1.34 9.17
CA GLU A 6 -19.85 -0.23 9.03
C GLU A 6 -18.80 -0.24 10.15
N THR A 7 -19.24 -0.45 11.39
CA THR A 7 -18.33 -0.53 12.55
C THR A 7 -17.37 -1.72 12.45
N ASP A 8 -17.85 -2.90 12.05
CA ASP A 8 -16.99 -4.09 11.87
C ASP A 8 -15.92 -3.88 10.79
N ASN A 9 -16.29 -3.28 9.65
CA ASN A 9 -15.35 -3.01 8.57
C ASN A 9 -14.33 -1.93 8.94
N LEU A 10 -14.72 -0.90 9.67
CA LEU A 10 -13.80 0.10 10.22
C LEU A 10 -12.80 -0.51 11.19
N GLU A 11 -13.22 -1.45 12.03
CA GLU A 11 -12.33 -2.17 12.94
C GLU A 11 -11.30 -3.04 12.19
N LYS A 12 -11.70 -3.70 11.10
CA LYS A 12 -10.75 -4.42 10.23
C LYS A 12 -9.69 -3.48 9.64
N ILE A 13 -10.11 -2.30 9.17
CA ILE A 13 -9.20 -1.29 8.63
C ILE A 13 -8.25 -0.78 9.71
N ARG A 14 -8.76 -0.48 10.91
CA ARG A 14 -7.95 -0.03 12.06
C ARG A 14 -6.88 -1.05 12.43
N ARG A 15 -7.26 -2.34 12.53
CA ARG A 15 -6.33 -3.43 12.82
C ARG A 15 -5.28 -3.57 11.73
N LYS A 16 -5.69 -3.52 10.46
CA LYS A 16 -4.75 -3.61 9.34
C LYS A 16 -3.73 -2.47 9.34
N LEU A 17 -4.20 -1.25 9.56
CA LEU A 17 -3.36 -0.08 9.64
C LEU A 17 -2.61 0.03 10.96
N ARG A 18 -2.74 -0.94 11.89
CA ARG A 18 -2.06 -0.94 13.20
C ARG A 18 -2.10 0.44 13.88
N LEU A 19 -3.23 1.15 13.74
CA LEU A 19 -3.37 2.53 14.22
C LEU A 19 -3.44 2.51 15.75
N ASN A 20 -2.26 2.49 16.38
CA ASN A 20 -2.14 2.60 17.83
C ASN A 20 -2.13 4.09 18.27
N ILE A 21 -1.83 5.01 17.34
CA ILE A 21 -1.57 6.44 17.61
C ILE A 21 -2.36 7.36 16.63
N GLY A 22 -3.07 6.80 15.65
CA GLY A 22 -3.75 7.57 14.61
C GLY A 22 -5.28 7.42 14.64
N GLN A 23 -5.98 8.47 14.25
CA GLN A 23 -7.44 8.49 14.11
C GLN A 23 -7.83 8.43 12.63
N ILE A 24 -8.73 7.51 12.28
CA ILE A 24 -9.39 7.52 10.97
C ILE A 24 -10.41 8.66 10.95
N LEU A 25 -10.25 9.60 10.02
CA LEU A 25 -11.17 10.72 9.80
C LEU A 25 -12.21 10.37 8.74
N SER A 26 -11.78 9.73 7.66
CA SER A 26 -12.62 9.40 6.50
C SER A 26 -12.25 8.07 5.89
N VAL A 27 -13.25 7.39 5.34
CA VAL A 27 -13.08 6.19 4.52
C VAL A 27 -13.90 6.36 3.26
N PHE A 28 -13.29 6.11 2.10
CA PHE A 28 -13.91 6.36 0.80
C PHE A 28 -13.60 5.25 -0.19
N GLU A 29 -14.66 4.68 -0.78
CA GLU A 29 -14.54 3.65 -1.81
C GLU A 29 -14.20 4.27 -3.16
N SER A 30 -13.19 3.69 -3.80
CA SER A 30 -12.73 4.09 -5.11
C SER A 30 -12.26 2.88 -5.89
N TYR A 31 -11.91 3.07 -7.13
CA TYR A 31 -11.20 2.07 -7.91
C TYR A 31 -10.15 2.76 -8.78
N MET A 32 -9.16 1.98 -9.20
CA MET A 32 -8.21 2.37 -10.22
C MET A 32 -8.41 1.48 -11.43
N THR A 33 -8.32 2.04 -12.63
CA THR A 33 -8.31 1.24 -13.86
C THR A 33 -6.86 1.03 -14.29
N THR A 34 -6.41 -0.21 -14.34
CA THR A 34 -5.07 -0.59 -14.82
C THR A 34 -5.23 -1.74 -15.80
N ASN A 35 -4.64 -1.65 -16.99
CA ASN A 35 -4.72 -2.69 -18.03
C ASN A 35 -6.16 -3.15 -18.35
N ASN A 36 -7.12 -2.22 -18.40
CA ASN A 36 -8.55 -2.47 -18.58
C ASN A 36 -9.25 -3.27 -17.46
N GLU A 37 -8.60 -3.47 -16.31
CA GLU A 37 -9.20 -4.06 -15.12
C GLU A 37 -9.49 -2.98 -14.08
N ASN A 38 -10.65 -3.09 -13.42
CA ASN A 38 -11.02 -2.22 -12.30
C ASN A 38 -10.53 -2.86 -11.01
N LEU A 39 -9.58 -2.19 -10.37
CA LEU A 39 -8.99 -2.62 -9.12
C LEU A 39 -9.61 -1.83 -7.97
N ASN A 40 -10.34 -2.52 -7.11
CA ASN A 40 -11.00 -1.90 -5.96
C ASN A 40 -9.97 -1.28 -5.01
N ARG A 41 -10.27 -0.07 -4.55
CA ARG A 41 -9.44 0.71 -3.64
C ARG A 41 -10.29 1.30 -2.52
N LEU A 42 -9.70 1.39 -1.35
CA LEU A 42 -10.27 2.12 -0.23
C LEU A 42 -9.28 3.21 0.16
N LEU A 43 -9.71 4.46 0.07
CA LEU A 43 -8.94 5.60 0.53
C LEU A 43 -9.31 5.89 1.97
N VAL A 44 -8.31 5.90 2.85
CA VAL A 44 -8.50 6.12 4.28
C VAL A 44 -7.70 7.34 4.69
N LEU A 45 -8.39 8.41 5.08
CA LEU A 45 -7.77 9.61 5.64
C LEU A 45 -7.52 9.39 7.12
N VAL A 46 -6.27 9.53 7.54
CA VAL A 46 -5.80 9.31 8.91
C VAL A 46 -5.09 10.57 9.42
N GLU A 47 -5.39 10.97 10.65
CA GLU A 47 -4.61 11.94 11.42
C GLU A 47 -3.71 11.22 12.43
N SER A 48 -2.47 11.65 12.55
CA SER A 48 -1.62 11.29 13.69
C SER A 48 -0.69 12.45 14.03
N ASN A 49 -0.68 12.85 15.30
CA ASN A 49 0.19 13.90 15.85
C ASN A 49 0.16 15.21 15.02
N GLY A 50 -1.02 15.60 14.52
CA GLY A 50 -1.20 16.81 13.72
C GLY A 50 -0.70 16.77 12.28
N THR A 51 -0.30 15.60 11.82
CA THR A 51 -0.05 15.33 10.40
C THR A 51 -1.12 14.39 9.85
N PHE A 52 -1.38 14.49 8.55
CA PHE A 52 -2.47 13.76 7.90
C PHE A 52 -1.97 12.96 6.71
N ALA A 53 -2.48 11.75 6.51
CA ALA A 53 -2.12 10.94 5.37
C ALA A 53 -3.33 10.19 4.82
N ILE A 54 -3.32 9.94 3.51
CA ILE A 54 -4.29 9.08 2.85
C ILE A 54 -3.61 7.74 2.55
N PHE A 55 -4.14 6.67 3.12
CA PHE A 55 -3.77 5.31 2.77
C PHE A 55 -4.65 4.84 1.63
N SER A 56 -4.02 4.41 0.52
CA SER A 56 -4.69 3.66 -0.53
C SER A 56 -4.57 2.18 -0.22
N LEU A 57 -5.69 1.56 0.14
CA LEU A 57 -5.78 0.14 0.41
C LEU A 57 -6.29 -0.58 -0.83
N ALA A 58 -5.63 -1.67 -1.23
CA ALA A 58 -6.11 -2.58 -2.24
C ALA A 58 -6.89 -3.73 -1.59
N LEU A 59 -8.04 -4.04 -2.17
CA LEU A 59 -8.96 -5.07 -1.71
C LEU A 59 -9.37 -5.95 -2.89
N GLN A 60 -9.53 -7.25 -2.65
CA GLN A 60 -10.10 -8.15 -3.66
C GLN A 60 -11.62 -8.00 -3.74
N GLN A 61 -12.28 -7.78 -2.61
CA GLN A 61 -13.73 -7.65 -2.49
C GLN A 61 -14.10 -6.47 -1.58
N LEU A 62 -15.22 -5.81 -1.91
CA LEU A 62 -15.86 -4.78 -1.09
C LEU A 62 -17.22 -5.33 -0.59
N PRO A 63 -17.48 -5.35 0.74
CA PRO A 63 -16.55 -5.06 1.83
C PRO A 63 -15.51 -6.19 2.03
N PRO A 64 -14.40 -5.96 2.75
CA PRO A 64 -13.42 -7.01 3.04
C PRO A 64 -14.00 -8.08 3.98
N ASN A 65 -13.75 -9.36 3.69
CA ASN A 65 -14.15 -10.44 4.58
C ASN A 65 -13.21 -10.51 5.79
N SER A 66 -11.90 -10.32 5.54
CA SER A 66 -10.83 -10.38 6.55
C SER A 66 -9.82 -9.23 6.41
N GLU A 67 -9.07 -8.94 7.48
CA GLU A 67 -7.97 -7.97 7.45
C GLU A 67 -6.81 -8.41 6.54
N SER A 68 -6.66 -9.71 6.31
CA SER A 68 -5.60 -10.28 5.47
C SER A 68 -5.79 -9.97 3.97
N GLU A 69 -7.02 -9.72 3.53
CA GLU A 69 -7.36 -9.32 2.15
C GLU A 69 -7.03 -7.85 1.86
N ILE A 70 -6.78 -7.06 2.91
CA ILE A 70 -6.46 -5.65 2.79
C ILE A 70 -4.94 -5.53 2.64
N SER A 71 -4.47 -4.81 1.63
CA SER A 71 -3.05 -4.50 1.44
C SER A 71 -2.86 -3.01 1.25
N ILE A 72 -1.76 -2.45 1.78
CA ILE A 72 -1.44 -1.03 1.56
C ILE A 72 -0.78 -0.94 0.19
N ASN A 73 -1.38 -0.19 -0.72
CA ASN A 73 -0.89 0.00 -2.08
C ASN A 73 -0.08 1.30 -2.22
N ALA A 74 -0.56 2.38 -1.61
CA ALA A 74 0.11 3.67 -1.61
C ALA A 74 -0.22 4.46 -0.35
N ILE A 75 0.64 5.41 0.00
CA ILE A 75 0.49 6.29 1.14
C ILE A 75 0.80 7.71 0.68
N TYR A 76 -0.16 8.62 0.84
CA TYR A 76 -0.02 10.02 0.43
C TYR A 76 0.00 10.92 1.65
N SER A 77 1.14 11.56 1.90
CA SER A 77 1.22 12.61 2.92
C SER A 77 0.43 13.83 2.48
N VAL A 78 -0.51 14.30 3.30
CA VAL A 78 -1.28 15.52 3.04
C VAL A 78 -0.44 16.71 3.52
N ASN A 79 0.44 17.18 2.66
CA ASN A 79 1.31 18.33 2.90
C ASN A 79 1.01 19.46 1.89
N SER A 80 1.88 20.48 1.82
CA SER A 80 1.70 21.63 0.93
C SER A 80 1.75 21.31 -0.57
N PHE A 81 2.29 20.14 -0.95
CA PHE A 81 2.38 19.67 -2.34
C PHE A 81 1.26 18.69 -2.72
N PHE A 82 0.44 18.30 -1.75
CA PHE A 82 -0.68 17.42 -1.97
C PHE A 82 -1.83 18.18 -2.64
N SER A 83 -2.45 17.60 -3.66
CA SER A 83 -3.73 18.11 -4.19
C SER A 83 -4.61 16.97 -4.71
N ILE A 84 -5.92 17.21 -4.71
CA ILE A 84 -6.90 16.39 -5.41
C ILE A 84 -7.40 17.20 -6.60
N ASN A 85 -7.14 16.71 -7.82
CA ASN A 85 -7.54 17.38 -9.04
C ASN A 85 -8.78 16.69 -9.63
N THR A 86 -9.81 17.48 -9.91
CA THR A 86 -11.09 17.02 -10.49
C THR A 86 -11.34 17.71 -11.84
N GLU A 87 -10.31 17.77 -12.69
CA GLU A 87 -10.30 18.63 -13.88
C GLU A 87 -11.34 18.23 -14.94
N ILE A 88 -11.72 16.96 -14.99
CA ILE A 88 -12.68 16.45 -15.97
C ILE A 88 -14.08 16.48 -15.37
N LYS A 89 -14.75 17.63 -15.57
CA LYS A 89 -16.19 17.78 -15.30
C LYS A 89 -16.96 16.65 -16.01
N ASN A 90 -17.81 15.95 -15.26
CA ASN A 90 -18.62 14.79 -15.68
C ASN A 90 -17.92 13.43 -15.77
N SER A 91 -16.64 13.31 -15.40
CA SER A 91 -16.06 12.00 -15.13
C SER A 91 -16.03 11.77 -13.62
N MET A 92 -16.45 10.59 -13.16
CA MET A 92 -16.31 10.18 -11.76
C MET A 92 -14.86 9.82 -11.47
N ARG A 93 -13.95 10.77 -11.74
CA ARG A 93 -12.51 10.62 -11.73
C ARG A 93 -11.91 11.78 -10.95
N PHE A 94 -10.88 11.48 -10.19
CA PHE A 94 -10.02 12.45 -9.56
C PHE A 94 -8.58 11.93 -9.57
N ASP A 95 -7.63 12.85 -9.61
CA ASP A 95 -6.22 12.53 -9.53
C ASP A 95 -5.70 12.97 -8.16
N ILE A 96 -5.06 12.05 -7.43
CA ILE A 96 -4.28 12.40 -6.25
C ILE A 96 -2.88 12.77 -6.74
N VAL A 97 -2.50 14.02 -6.54
CA VAL A 97 -1.22 14.57 -6.95
C VAL A 97 -0.39 14.83 -5.72
N THR A 98 0.86 14.38 -5.76
CA THR A 98 1.88 14.65 -4.75
C THR A 98 3.13 15.22 -5.43
N LEU A 99 4.18 15.52 -4.66
CA LEU A 99 5.42 16.07 -5.19
C LEU A 99 6.08 15.17 -6.27
N SER A 100 5.98 13.84 -6.12
CA SER A 100 6.70 12.87 -6.95
C SER A 100 5.82 12.08 -7.91
N GLU A 101 4.52 12.01 -7.65
CA GLU A 101 3.63 11.05 -8.31
C GLU A 101 2.20 11.57 -8.38
N SER A 102 1.50 11.15 -9.44
CA SER A 102 0.08 11.39 -9.66
C SER A 102 -0.61 10.06 -9.93
N HIS A 103 -1.69 9.80 -9.21
CA HIS A 103 -2.47 8.57 -9.32
C HIS A 103 -3.93 8.88 -9.62
N THR A 104 -4.45 8.28 -10.69
CA THR A 104 -5.84 8.42 -11.10
C THR A 104 -6.72 7.42 -10.38
N TYR A 105 -7.75 7.95 -9.72
CA TYR A 105 -8.80 7.20 -9.07
C TYR A 105 -10.16 7.54 -9.66
N TYR A 106 -11.08 6.60 -9.51
CA TYR A 106 -12.46 6.76 -9.89
C TYR A 106 -13.35 6.43 -8.71
N TYR A 107 -14.55 7.00 -8.67
CA TYR A 107 -15.53 6.74 -7.63
C TYR A 107 -16.84 6.21 -8.20
N TYR A 108 -17.60 5.53 -7.34
CA TYR A 108 -18.86 4.94 -7.73
C TYR A 108 -19.98 5.99 -7.73
N PRO A 109 -20.93 5.91 -8.67
CA PRO A 109 -22.09 6.81 -8.73
C PRO A 109 -23.04 6.68 -7.54
N ILE A 110 -22.97 5.56 -6.82
CA ILE A 110 -23.89 5.21 -5.73
C ILE A 110 -23.08 5.19 -4.43
N PRO A 111 -23.56 5.86 -3.36
CA PRO A 111 -22.91 5.82 -2.06
C PRO A 111 -22.81 4.37 -1.57
N SER A 112 -21.64 4.04 -1.05
CA SER A 112 -21.29 2.67 -0.70
C SER A 112 -21.61 2.31 0.76
N ILE A 113 -21.19 1.12 1.17
CA ILE A 113 -21.33 0.60 2.55
C ILE A 113 -20.65 1.52 3.58
N PHE A 114 -19.62 2.27 3.18
CA PHE A 114 -18.92 3.23 4.05
C PHE A 114 -19.52 4.64 4.06
N LYS A 115 -20.66 4.87 3.38
CA LYS A 115 -21.51 6.10 3.41
C LYS A 115 -20.84 7.44 3.07
N SER A 116 -19.52 7.50 2.89
CA SER A 116 -18.82 8.72 2.49
C SER A 116 -18.93 8.90 0.99
N ASP A 117 -19.59 9.98 0.56
CA ASP A 117 -19.54 10.42 -0.83
C ASP A 117 -18.22 11.15 -1.12
N PHE A 118 -17.90 11.30 -2.41
CA PHE A 118 -16.66 11.95 -2.83
C PHE A 118 -16.55 13.38 -2.28
N ASP A 119 -17.67 14.12 -2.27
CA ASP A 119 -17.69 15.50 -1.80
C ASP A 119 -17.38 15.61 -0.31
N SER A 120 -17.90 14.71 0.53
CA SER A 120 -17.58 14.68 1.96
C SER A 120 -16.14 14.27 2.20
N PHE A 121 -15.64 13.25 1.50
CA PHE A 121 -14.24 12.85 1.58
C PHE A 121 -13.31 13.99 1.17
N HIS A 122 -13.58 14.64 0.04
CA HIS A 122 -12.77 15.73 -0.48
C HIS A 122 -12.76 16.94 0.45
N LYS A 123 -13.91 17.32 1.03
CA LYS A 123 -13.98 18.39 2.03
C LYS A 123 -13.14 18.08 3.28
N GLN A 124 -13.17 16.84 3.76
CA GLN A 124 -12.34 16.44 4.91
C GLN A 124 -10.85 16.48 4.57
N VAL A 125 -10.45 16.10 3.36
CA VAL A 125 -9.06 16.21 2.91
C VAL A 125 -8.62 17.67 2.82
N ILE A 126 -9.44 18.57 2.28
CA ILE A 126 -9.16 20.01 2.24
C ILE A 126 -9.01 20.55 3.67
N SER A 127 -9.94 20.22 4.56
CA SER A 127 -9.87 20.64 5.97
C SER A 127 -8.60 20.14 6.65
N ALA A 128 -8.20 18.90 6.41
CA ALA A 128 -6.96 18.33 6.94
C ALA A 128 -5.72 19.07 6.40
N GLN A 129 -5.74 19.48 5.13
CA GLN A 129 -4.65 20.23 4.52
C GLN A 129 -4.53 21.65 5.09
N GLU A 130 -5.66 22.33 5.27
CA GLU A 130 -5.72 23.66 5.92
C GLU A 130 -5.25 23.59 7.37
N ASP A 131 -5.67 22.54 8.10
CA ASP A 131 -5.26 22.28 9.48
C ASP A 131 -3.75 22.03 9.58
N PHE A 132 -3.20 21.22 8.68
CA PHE A 132 -1.76 21.00 8.61
C PHE A 132 -1.00 22.31 8.36
N LYS A 133 -1.46 23.13 7.41
CA LYS A 133 -0.83 24.40 7.07
C LYS A 133 -0.83 25.36 8.25
N ARG A 134 -1.97 25.51 8.93
CA ARG A 134 -2.12 26.32 10.14
C ARG A 134 -1.16 25.88 11.25
N ARG A 135 -1.08 24.57 11.52
CA ARG A 135 -0.16 24.02 12.54
C ARG A 135 1.32 24.19 12.16
N GLN A 136 1.64 24.18 10.87
CA GLN A 136 3.00 24.45 10.39
C GLN A 136 3.45 25.89 10.66
N GLU A 137 2.54 26.85 10.53
CA GLU A 137 2.80 28.26 10.81
C GLU A 137 3.00 28.52 12.32
N GLU A 138 2.32 27.74 13.17
CA GLU A 138 2.39 27.85 14.64
C GLU A 138 3.59 27.10 15.25
N ASP A 139 3.95 25.93 14.72
CA ASP A 139 5.06 25.11 15.22
C ASP A 139 5.70 24.27 14.10
N ALA A 140 6.75 24.83 13.49
CA ALA A 140 7.49 24.20 12.40
C ALA A 140 8.23 22.91 12.82
N SER A 141 8.35 22.62 14.12
CA SER A 141 9.20 21.56 14.65
C SER A 141 8.46 20.23 14.97
N SER A 142 7.14 20.24 15.14
CA SER A 142 6.38 19.06 15.60
C SER A 142 5.62 18.28 14.51
N ASN A 143 5.53 18.80 13.28
CA ASN A 143 4.72 18.20 12.21
C ASN A 143 5.51 17.19 11.33
N SER A 144 6.08 16.16 11.97
CA SER A 144 6.88 15.14 11.27
C SER A 144 6.04 13.92 10.85
N PHE A 145 6.07 13.60 9.55
CA PHE A 145 5.49 12.38 8.98
C PHE A 145 6.28 11.09 9.32
N SER A 146 7.08 11.09 10.38
CA SER A 146 7.93 9.96 10.78
C SER A 146 7.16 8.67 11.05
N TRP A 147 5.92 8.76 11.54
CA TRP A 147 5.03 7.63 11.79
C TRP A 147 4.69 6.85 10.51
N LEU A 148 4.78 7.49 9.32
CA LEU A 148 4.57 6.80 8.05
C LEU A 148 5.69 5.81 7.71
N ASN A 149 6.87 5.95 8.33
CA ASN A 149 8.01 5.06 8.05
C ASN A 149 7.74 3.62 8.50
N GLU A 150 6.86 3.41 9.48
CA GLU A 150 6.45 2.08 9.94
C GLU A 150 5.74 1.28 8.84
N TYR A 151 5.14 1.96 7.86
CA TYR A 151 4.37 1.35 6.77
C TYR A 151 5.15 1.23 5.46
N LYS A 152 6.25 1.97 5.31
CA LYS A 152 7.08 1.93 4.09
C LYS A 152 7.72 0.56 3.87
N VAL A 153 8.18 -0.09 4.96
CA VAL A 153 8.81 -1.41 4.89
C VAL A 153 7.87 -2.43 4.26
N ASP A 154 6.60 -2.46 4.68
CA ASP A 154 5.60 -3.39 4.15
C ASP A 154 5.20 -3.05 2.71
N THR A 155 5.11 -1.75 2.37
CA THR A 155 4.79 -1.29 1.00
C THR A 155 5.91 -1.64 0.02
N ASP A 156 7.18 -1.53 0.41
CA ASP A 156 8.33 -1.78 -0.46
C ASP A 156 8.44 -3.26 -0.86
N PHE A 157 8.21 -4.20 0.07
CA PHE A 157 8.19 -5.63 -0.26
C PHE A 157 7.02 -6.00 -1.18
N ILE A 158 5.82 -5.49 -0.89
CA ILE A 158 4.63 -5.74 -1.72
C ILE A 158 4.81 -5.11 -3.12
N ALA A 159 5.37 -3.90 -3.21
CA ALA A 159 5.62 -3.23 -4.47
C ALA A 159 6.67 -3.94 -5.33
N ILE A 160 7.68 -4.59 -4.73
CA ILE A 160 8.66 -5.39 -5.47
C ILE A 160 7.98 -6.61 -6.10
N ASP A 161 7.16 -7.34 -5.34
CA ASP A 161 6.49 -8.54 -5.83
C ASP A 161 5.41 -8.21 -6.89
N LEU A 162 4.63 -7.13 -6.69
CA LEU A 162 3.66 -6.67 -7.70
C LEU A 162 4.33 -6.14 -8.97
N LYS A 163 5.46 -5.42 -8.87
CA LYS A 163 6.19 -4.93 -10.05
C LYS A 163 6.91 -6.05 -10.80
N ALA A 164 7.32 -7.12 -10.10
CA ALA A 164 7.84 -8.34 -10.72
C ALA A 164 6.73 -9.14 -11.42
N ALA A 165 5.56 -9.26 -10.80
CA ALA A 165 4.40 -9.93 -11.39
C ALA A 165 3.80 -9.18 -12.58
N ASN A 166 3.77 -7.85 -12.53
CA ASN A 166 3.22 -6.98 -13.60
C ASN A 166 4.24 -6.65 -14.72
N GLY A 167 5.40 -7.33 -14.74
CA GLY A 167 6.35 -7.29 -15.86
C GLY A 167 6.99 -5.93 -16.16
N THR A 168 6.90 -4.96 -15.26
CA THR A 168 7.26 -3.55 -15.57
C THR A 168 8.74 -3.22 -15.32
N ARG A 169 9.57 -4.21 -14.99
CA ARG A 169 11.04 -4.11 -15.07
C ARG A 169 11.57 -5.09 -16.12
N PRO A 170 12.42 -4.69 -17.06
CA PRO A 170 13.33 -5.66 -17.65
C PRO A 170 14.15 -6.26 -16.51
N LEU A 171 14.23 -7.59 -16.46
CA LEU A 171 15.13 -8.31 -15.57
C LEU A 171 16.52 -7.67 -15.69
N ILE A 172 16.94 -6.91 -14.68
CA ILE A 172 18.34 -6.50 -14.59
C ILE A 172 19.07 -7.83 -14.46
N LYS A 173 19.85 -8.19 -15.50
CA LYS A 173 20.81 -9.29 -15.46
C LYS A 173 21.96 -8.92 -14.51
N GLY A 174 21.62 -8.73 -13.23
CA GLY A 174 22.53 -8.76 -12.11
C GLY A 174 22.36 -10.13 -11.50
N VAL A 175 23.44 -10.91 -11.51
CA VAL A 175 23.50 -12.31 -11.10
C VAL A 175 22.71 -12.50 -9.81
N SER A 176 21.60 -13.24 -9.91
CA SER A 176 20.74 -13.53 -8.76
C SER A 176 21.60 -14.18 -7.67
N LYS A 177 21.57 -13.62 -6.47
CA LYS A 177 22.24 -14.16 -5.28
C LYS A 177 21.86 -15.65 -5.07
N PHE A 178 20.68 -16.05 -5.53
CA PHE A 178 20.21 -17.43 -5.57
C PHE A 178 21.01 -18.34 -6.53
N GLN A 179 21.47 -17.83 -7.68
CA GLN A 179 22.38 -18.56 -8.57
C GLN A 179 23.80 -18.66 -8.01
N GLU A 180 24.23 -17.67 -7.22
CA GLU A 180 25.50 -17.70 -6.50
C GLU A 180 25.47 -18.75 -5.37
N ASP A 181 24.37 -18.79 -4.61
CA ASP A 181 24.14 -19.81 -3.58
C ASP A 181 24.03 -21.22 -4.17
N LEU A 182 23.37 -21.39 -5.33
CA LEU A 182 23.33 -22.68 -6.05
C LEU A 182 24.70 -23.11 -6.61
N ARG A 183 25.58 -22.17 -6.96
CA ARG A 183 26.97 -22.48 -7.34
C ARG A 183 27.80 -22.89 -6.12
N ASN A 184 27.60 -22.25 -4.98
CA ASN A 184 28.29 -22.59 -3.73
C ASN A 184 27.85 -23.97 -3.19
N VAL A 185 26.59 -24.38 -3.39
CA VAL A 185 26.14 -25.74 -3.06
C VAL A 185 26.75 -26.79 -3.99
N LYS A 186 26.94 -26.48 -5.29
CA LYS A 186 27.61 -27.41 -6.22
C LYS A 186 29.11 -27.59 -5.96
N LEU A 187 29.76 -26.66 -5.25
CA LEU A 187 31.19 -26.74 -4.93
C LEU A 187 31.49 -27.56 -3.66
N ASN A 188 30.49 -27.89 -2.85
CA ASN A 188 30.66 -28.71 -1.63
C ASN A 188 30.32 -30.19 -1.80
N ILE A 189 30.14 -30.67 -3.03
CA ILE A 189 30.12 -32.11 -3.30
C ILE A 189 31.56 -32.55 -3.57
N LEU A 190 32.34 -32.71 -2.50
CA LEU A 190 33.57 -33.48 -2.57
C LEU A 190 33.25 -34.92 -2.99
N PRO A 191 34.11 -35.56 -3.80
CA PRO A 191 33.81 -36.81 -4.46
C PRO A 191 33.68 -37.93 -3.44
N PHE A 192 32.59 -38.70 -3.52
CA PHE A 192 32.57 -40.05 -2.97
C PHE A 192 33.68 -40.84 -3.66
N ARG A 193 34.82 -40.99 -2.97
CA ARG A 193 35.83 -41.99 -3.29
C ARG A 193 35.17 -43.35 -3.09
N ILE A 194 34.82 -44.00 -4.20
CA ILE A 194 34.55 -45.43 -4.22
C ILE A 194 35.91 -46.11 -4.01
N THR A 195 36.18 -46.56 -2.79
CA THR A 195 37.30 -47.46 -2.51
C THR A 195 36.89 -48.86 -2.99
N LEU A 196 37.40 -49.29 -4.15
CA LEU A 196 37.33 -50.70 -4.55
C LEU A 196 38.26 -51.51 -3.65
N PHE A 197 37.68 -52.43 -2.87
CA PHE A 197 38.44 -53.52 -2.25
C PHE A 197 38.81 -54.53 -3.32
N THR A 198 40.10 -54.67 -3.61
CA THR A 198 40.64 -55.81 -4.35
C THR A 198 40.92 -56.91 -3.33
N VAL A 199 40.21 -58.02 -3.43
CA VAL A 199 40.50 -59.24 -2.65
C VAL A 199 41.63 -59.96 -3.38
N GLU A 200 42.84 -59.92 -2.82
CA GLU A 200 43.90 -60.86 -3.20
C GLU A 200 43.56 -62.24 -2.61
N LEU A 201 43.25 -63.18 -3.51
CA LEU A 201 43.22 -64.61 -3.22
C LEU A 201 44.66 -65.11 -3.09
N GLY A 202 45.08 -65.38 -1.85
CA GLY A 202 46.25 -66.20 -1.56
C GLY A 202 45.82 -67.64 -1.27
N MET A 203 46.30 -68.56 -2.13
CA MET A 203 46.39 -70.03 -1.97
C MET A 203 45.12 -70.84 -1.73
#